data_AF-A0A0F5JYN0-F1
#
_entry.id   AF-A0A0F5JYN0-F1
#
_cell.length_a   1.000
_cell.length_b   1.000
_cell.length_c   1.000
_cell.angle_alpha   90.00
_cell.angle_beta   90.00
_cell.angle_gamma   90.00
#
_symmetry.space_group_name_H-M   'P 1'
#
loop_
_entity.id
_entity.type
_entity.pdbx_description
1 polymer ?
#
loop_
_entity_poly.entity_id
_entity_poly.type
_entity_poly.pdbx_seq_one_letter_code
_entity_poly.pdbx_strand_id
1 'polypeptide(L)'
;MSDALWGTLAGGAIGIASSFGLEWFKGRRKSKSLALSFQGSMGAIQDIVSARDYANALISHVAAIDAGQPAQIFKLSASKDYVEIYRANVGKLGSLHGNLPFLVPRYYIVVNSLLEDVQALHRGDWNDQNAAAIRNLYVGMIALLTELGSIYERVEGEIDRHYRAPAIWRDWIASFRYK
;
A
#
# COMPACT_ATOMS: atom_id res chain seq x y z
N MET A 1 -17.26 16.49 56.13
CA MET A 1 -17.71 16.95 54.79
C MET A 1 -16.58 17.03 53.76
N SER A 2 -15.29 17.01 54.16
CA SER A 2 -14.12 17.00 53.26
C SER A 2 -13.96 15.70 52.44
N ASP A 3 -14.31 14.55 53.02
CA ASP A 3 -13.89 13.25 52.46
C ASP A 3 -14.78 12.79 51.29
N ALA A 4 -16.04 13.22 51.28
CA ALA A 4 -16.98 12.96 50.18
C ALA A 4 -16.65 13.75 48.90
N LEU A 5 -16.06 14.94 49.06
CA LEU A 5 -15.66 15.81 47.94
C LEU A 5 -14.41 15.26 47.23
N TRP A 6 -13.45 14.73 47.99
CA TRP A 6 -12.26 14.06 47.46
C TRP A 6 -12.58 12.73 46.79
N GLY A 7 -13.50 11.93 47.34
CA GLY A 7 -13.95 10.68 46.71
C GLY A 7 -14.66 10.89 45.37
N THR A 8 -15.42 11.98 45.23
CA THR A 8 -16.14 12.31 44.00
C THR A 8 -15.21 12.90 42.92
N LEU A 9 -14.23 13.71 43.32
CA LEU A 9 -13.18 14.22 42.42
C LEU A 9 -12.24 13.11 41.94
N ALA A 10 -11.85 12.18 42.82
CA ALA A 10 -11.03 11.03 42.46
C ALA A 10 -11.80 10.05 41.54
N GLY A 11 -13.09 9.79 41.82
CA GLY A 11 -13.94 8.95 40.97
C GLY A 11 -14.20 9.57 39.58
N GLY A 12 -14.42 10.89 39.51
CA GLY A 12 -14.59 11.62 38.25
C GLY A 12 -13.31 11.66 37.40
N ALA A 13 -12.14 11.86 38.02
CA ALA A 13 -10.86 11.85 37.32
C ALA A 13 -10.49 10.47 36.76
N ILE A 14 -10.80 9.39 37.49
CA ILE A 14 -10.59 8.01 37.03
C ILE A 14 -11.53 7.68 35.86
N GLY A 15 -12.80 8.08 35.91
CA GLY A 15 -13.77 7.85 34.82
C GLY A 15 -13.40 8.57 33.51
N ILE A 16 -12.90 9.80 33.62
CA ILE A 16 -12.42 10.60 32.49
C ILE A 16 -11.13 10.00 31.90
N ALA A 17 -10.14 9.67 32.74
CA ALA A 17 -8.88 9.04 32.28
C ALA A 17 -9.12 7.67 31.62
N SER A 18 -10.09 6.89 32.13
CA SER A 18 -10.48 5.59 31.56
C SER A 18 -11.08 5.73 30.16
N SER A 19 -11.92 6.75 29.95
CA SER A 19 -12.59 7.00 28.67
C SER A 19 -11.60 7.49 27.60
N PHE A 20 -10.73 8.44 27.96
CA PHE A 20 -9.65 8.91 27.09
C PHE A 20 -8.66 7.81 26.73
N GLY A 21 -8.26 6.99 27.71
CA GLY A 21 -7.39 5.84 27.48
C GLY A 21 -8.00 4.83 26.51
N LEU A 22 -9.27 4.45 26.71
CA LEU A 22 -9.96 3.51 25.83
C LEU A 22 -10.07 4.00 24.39
N GLU A 23 -10.38 5.28 24.18
CA GLU A 23 -10.46 5.88 22.86
C GLU A 23 -9.10 5.90 22.16
N TRP A 24 -8.04 6.26 22.89
CA TRP A 24 -6.69 6.26 22.35
C TRP A 24 -6.22 4.85 21.96
N PHE A 25 -6.48 3.84 22.79
CA PHE A 25 -6.19 2.43 22.47
C PHE A 25 -7.00 1.94 21.26
N LYS A 26 -8.29 2.28 21.19
CA LYS A 26 -9.14 1.95 20.03
C LYS A 26 -8.61 2.62 18.76
N GLY A 27 -8.18 3.89 18.85
CA GLY A 27 -7.55 4.62 17.75
C GLY A 27 -6.31 3.92 17.23
N ARG A 28 -5.37 3.56 18.12
CA ARG A 28 -4.15 2.83 17.76
C ARG A 28 -4.43 1.48 17.10
N ARG A 29 -5.38 0.70 17.62
CA ARG A 29 -5.77 -0.59 17.03
C ARG A 29 -6.36 -0.42 15.63
N LYS A 30 -7.21 0.60 15.43
CA LYS A 30 -7.80 0.92 14.12
C LYS A 30 -6.73 1.34 13.12
N SER A 31 -5.83 2.25 13.48
CA SER A 31 -4.72 2.67 12.62
C SER A 31 -3.81 1.51 12.24
N LYS A 32 -3.51 0.61 13.18
CA LYS A 32 -2.72 -0.60 12.91
C LYS A 32 -3.44 -1.55 11.95
N SER A 33 -4.72 -1.83 12.20
CA SER A 33 -5.51 -2.68 11.31
C SER A 33 -5.60 -2.12 9.90
N LEU A 34 -5.74 -0.79 9.79
CA LEU A 34 -5.76 -0.09 8.51
C LEU A 34 -4.41 -0.21 7.79
N ALA A 35 -3.30 0.04 8.50
CA ALA A 35 -1.95 -0.07 7.94
C ALA A 35 -1.68 -1.49 7.40
N LEU A 36 -2.01 -2.52 8.18
CA LEU A 36 -1.85 -3.92 7.77
C LEU A 36 -2.77 -4.29 6.59
N SER A 37 -3.98 -3.73 6.52
CA SER A 37 -4.87 -3.91 5.38
C SER A 37 -4.26 -3.34 4.09
N PHE A 38 -3.65 -2.15 4.16
CA PHE A 38 -2.94 -1.58 3.01
C PHE A 38 -1.74 -2.43 2.62
N GLN A 39 -0.91 -2.85 3.59
CA GLN A 39 0.23 -3.75 3.32
C GLN A 39 -0.21 -5.01 2.59
N GLY A 40 -1.26 -5.68 3.08
CA GLY A 40 -1.77 -6.91 2.46
C GLY A 40 -2.27 -6.68 1.03
N SER A 41 -3.02 -5.61 0.79
CA SER A 41 -3.51 -5.30 -0.56
C SER A 41 -2.41 -4.90 -1.54
N MET A 42 -1.38 -4.18 -1.08
CA MET A 42 -0.22 -3.83 -1.92
C MET A 42 0.64 -5.07 -2.20
N GLY A 43 0.85 -5.91 -1.19
CA GLY A 43 1.54 -7.19 -1.35
C GLY A 43 0.86 -8.07 -2.39
N ALA A 44 -0.48 -8.19 -2.35
CA ALA A 44 -1.21 -8.94 -3.36
C ALA A 44 -1.03 -8.40 -4.79
N ILE A 45 -0.93 -7.08 -4.96
CA ILE A 45 -0.62 -6.48 -6.26
C ILE A 45 0.81 -6.83 -6.70
N GLN A 46 1.79 -6.77 -5.80
CA GLN A 46 3.17 -7.18 -6.08
C GLN A 46 3.24 -8.64 -6.49
N ASP A 47 2.56 -9.52 -5.76
CA ASP A 47 2.50 -10.96 -6.05
C ASP A 47 1.95 -11.21 -7.45
N ILE A 48 0.89 -10.49 -7.85
CA ILE A 48 0.31 -10.62 -9.20
C ILE A 48 1.27 -10.11 -10.27
N VAL A 49 1.90 -8.95 -10.05
CA VAL A 49 2.87 -8.38 -10.99
C VAL A 49 4.06 -9.31 -11.19
N SER A 50 4.57 -9.87 -10.09
CA SER A 50 5.69 -10.80 -10.08
C SER A 50 5.33 -12.14 -10.72
N ALA A 51 4.19 -12.74 -10.33
CA ALA A 51 3.75 -14.03 -10.86
C ALA A 51 3.48 -14.01 -12.37
N ARG A 52 3.14 -12.84 -12.93
CA ARG A 52 2.90 -12.65 -14.37
C ARG A 52 4.11 -12.13 -15.13
N ASP A 53 5.21 -11.90 -14.43
CA ASP A 53 6.50 -11.49 -14.97
C ASP A 53 6.45 -10.29 -15.93
N TYR A 54 5.61 -9.30 -15.60
CA TYR A 54 5.32 -8.18 -16.49
C TYR A 54 6.54 -7.33 -16.81
N ALA A 55 7.45 -7.14 -15.86
CA ALA A 55 8.66 -6.37 -16.07
C ALA A 55 9.56 -7.03 -17.13
N ASN A 56 9.84 -8.32 -17.01
CA ASN A 56 10.70 -9.03 -17.96
C ASN A 56 10.05 -9.16 -19.34
N ALA A 57 8.73 -9.33 -19.40
CA ALA A 57 8.01 -9.33 -20.68
C ALA A 57 8.18 -7.99 -21.41
N LEU A 58 7.99 -6.86 -20.72
CA LEU A 58 8.20 -5.53 -21.30
C LEU A 58 9.66 -5.29 -21.69
N ILE A 59 10.62 -5.70 -20.86
CA ILE A 59 12.06 -5.61 -21.16
C ILE A 59 12.39 -6.37 -22.46
N SER A 60 11.84 -7.58 -22.61
CA SER A 60 12.03 -8.40 -23.81
C SER A 60 11.47 -7.72 -25.07
N HIS A 61 10.30 -7.08 -24.97
CA HIS A 61 9.72 -6.32 -26.07
C HIS A 61 10.54 -5.08 -26.43
N VAL A 62 11.06 -4.34 -25.44
CA VAL A 62 11.97 -3.21 -25.68
C VAL A 62 13.23 -3.68 -26.41
N ALA A 63 13.84 -4.79 -25.96
CA ALA A 63 15.03 -5.35 -26.59
C ALA A 63 14.77 -5.80 -28.05
N ALA A 64 13.60 -6.39 -28.33
CA ALA A 64 13.22 -6.77 -29.69
C ALA A 64 13.08 -5.55 -30.62
N ILE A 65 12.44 -4.47 -30.13
CA ILE A 65 12.33 -3.21 -30.87
C ILE A 65 13.71 -2.61 -31.14
N ASP A 66 14.59 -2.61 -30.13
CA ASP A 66 15.97 -2.11 -30.26
C ASP A 66 16.81 -2.92 -31.25
N ALA A 67 16.50 -4.21 -31.42
CA ALA A 67 17.09 -5.09 -32.43
C ALA A 67 16.49 -4.92 -33.84
N GLY A 68 15.57 -3.96 -34.04
CA GLY A 68 14.92 -3.68 -35.32
C GLY A 68 13.75 -4.61 -35.65
N GLN A 69 13.25 -5.39 -34.70
CA GLN A 69 12.03 -6.15 -34.91
C GLN A 69 10.79 -5.24 -34.92
N PRO A 70 9.71 -5.62 -35.62
CA PRO A 70 8.47 -4.86 -35.60
C PRO A 70 7.94 -4.71 -34.17
N ALA A 71 7.56 -3.50 -33.79
CA ALA A 71 6.93 -3.24 -32.51
C ALA A 71 5.57 -3.94 -32.45
N GLN A 72 5.42 -4.87 -31.51
CA GLN A 72 4.15 -5.56 -31.26
C GLN A 72 3.51 -5.03 -29.98
N ILE A 73 2.19 -4.83 -30.02
CA ILE A 73 1.40 -4.47 -28.84
C ILE A 73 1.32 -5.65 -27.88
N PHE A 74 1.86 -5.45 -26.68
CA PHE A 74 1.82 -6.44 -25.60
C PHE A 74 0.44 -6.46 -24.97
N LYS A 75 -0.23 -7.61 -25.02
CA LYS A 75 -1.59 -7.77 -24.50
C LYS A 75 -1.57 -8.17 -23.03
N LEU A 76 -1.74 -7.19 -22.18
CA LEU A 76 -1.89 -7.34 -20.73
C LEU A 76 -3.36 -7.47 -20.35
N SER A 77 -3.66 -8.35 -19.40
CA SER A 77 -4.99 -8.46 -18.78
C SER A 77 -4.91 -7.99 -17.33
N ALA A 78 -5.63 -6.92 -16.99
CA ALA A 78 -5.79 -6.46 -15.62
C ALA A 78 -7.28 -6.30 -15.30
N SER A 79 -7.73 -6.80 -14.15
CA SER A 79 -9.10 -6.59 -13.67
C SER A 79 -9.23 -5.23 -12.96
N LYS A 80 -10.46 -4.71 -12.86
CA LYS A 80 -10.71 -3.32 -12.42
C LYS A 80 -10.66 -3.08 -10.91
N ASP A 81 -10.64 -4.14 -10.08
CA ASP A 81 -10.91 -4.01 -8.63
C ASP A 81 -9.68 -4.09 -7.72
N TYR A 82 -8.46 -3.99 -8.26
CA TYR A 82 -7.24 -4.01 -7.42
C TYR A 82 -7.12 -2.85 -6.42
N VAL A 83 -7.89 -1.77 -6.60
CA VAL A 83 -7.80 -0.56 -5.78
C VAL A 83 -9.02 -0.35 -4.85
N GLU A 84 -9.89 -1.35 -4.71
CA GLU A 84 -11.11 -1.26 -3.90
C GLU A 84 -10.80 -0.91 -2.43
N ILE A 85 -9.83 -1.60 -1.82
CA ILE A 85 -9.42 -1.39 -0.42
C ILE A 85 -8.97 0.05 -0.17
N TYR A 86 -8.28 0.65 -1.15
CA TYR A 86 -7.87 2.05 -1.12
C TYR A 86 -9.07 2.98 -1.12
N ARG A 87 -9.97 2.85 -2.11
CA ARG A 87 -11.16 3.70 -2.23
C ARG A 87 -12.04 3.63 -0.97
N ALA A 88 -12.23 2.43 -0.42
CA ALA A 88 -13.04 2.22 0.78
C ALA A 88 -12.45 2.86 2.04
N ASN A 89 -11.14 3.19 2.06
CA ASN A 89 -10.45 3.64 3.26
C ASN A 89 -9.64 4.94 3.11
N VAL A 90 -9.69 5.60 1.95
CA VAL A 90 -8.93 6.84 1.68
C VAL A 90 -9.20 7.94 2.72
N GLY A 91 -10.44 8.08 3.19
CA GLY A 91 -10.81 9.06 4.22
C GLY A 91 -10.19 8.80 5.61
N LYS A 92 -9.56 7.64 5.82
CA LYS A 92 -8.95 7.26 7.09
C LYS A 92 -7.42 7.38 7.09
N LEU A 93 -6.82 7.83 5.99
CA LEU A 93 -5.35 7.94 5.85
C LEU A 93 -4.71 8.84 6.90
N GLY A 94 -5.41 9.90 7.34
CA GLY A 94 -4.92 10.78 8.41
C GLY A 94 -4.74 10.11 9.77
N SER A 95 -5.27 8.89 9.96
CA SER A 95 -5.02 8.09 11.16
C SER A 95 -3.72 7.29 11.11
N LEU A 96 -3.01 7.29 9.98
CA LEU A 96 -1.74 6.61 9.82
C LEU A 96 -0.57 7.49 10.32
N HIS A 97 0.48 6.84 10.83
CA HIS A 97 1.67 7.49 11.37
C HIS A 97 2.82 7.46 10.34
N GLY A 98 3.82 8.30 10.58
CA GLY A 98 5.01 8.37 9.75
C GLY A 98 4.66 8.81 8.33
N ASN A 99 5.32 8.22 7.34
CA ASN A 99 5.14 8.58 5.93
C ASN A 99 3.98 7.84 5.24
N LEU A 100 3.26 6.95 5.94
CA LEU A 100 2.19 6.15 5.35
C LEU A 100 1.04 6.97 4.72
N PRO A 101 0.58 8.11 5.30
CA PRO A 101 -0.44 8.93 4.66
C PRO A 101 -0.05 9.44 3.26
N PHE A 102 1.25 9.52 2.96
CA PHE A 102 1.79 9.92 1.66
C PHE A 102 2.09 8.72 0.75
N LEU A 103 2.76 7.70 1.30
CA LEU A 103 3.19 6.53 0.51
C LEU A 103 2.00 5.71 0.00
N VAL A 104 0.94 5.58 0.81
CA VAL A 104 -0.24 4.79 0.44
C VAL A 104 -0.94 5.36 -0.80
N PRO A 105 -1.35 6.64 -0.83
CA PRO A 105 -1.90 7.26 -2.05
C PRO A 105 -0.96 7.16 -3.24
N ARG A 106 0.35 7.44 -3.05
CA ARG A 106 1.32 7.41 -4.14
C ARG A 106 1.36 6.04 -4.81
N TYR A 107 1.40 4.96 -4.04
CA TYR A 107 1.37 3.60 -4.57
C TYR A 107 0.15 3.37 -5.48
N TYR A 108 -1.05 3.73 -5.02
CA TYR A 108 -2.27 3.52 -5.79
C TYR A 108 -2.41 4.45 -7.00
N ILE A 109 -1.80 5.63 -6.97
CA ILE A 109 -1.69 6.50 -8.14
C ILE A 109 -0.84 5.82 -9.23
N VAL A 110 0.32 5.24 -8.86
CA VAL A 110 1.17 4.50 -9.81
C VAL A 110 0.42 3.29 -10.37
N VAL A 111 -0.30 2.53 -9.52
CA VAL A 111 -1.17 1.42 -9.98
C VAL A 111 -2.20 1.91 -11.00
N ASN A 112 -2.90 3.02 -10.72
CA ASN A 112 -3.92 3.54 -11.64
C ASN A 112 -3.30 3.99 -12.97
N SER A 113 -2.14 4.66 -12.95
CA SER A 113 -1.42 5.06 -14.17
C SER A 113 -1.09 3.84 -15.04
N LEU A 114 -0.57 2.76 -14.44
CA LEU A 114 -0.30 1.51 -15.16
C LEU A 114 -1.58 0.87 -15.73
N LEU A 115 -2.68 0.91 -14.98
CA LEU A 115 -3.97 0.40 -15.46
C LEU A 115 -4.53 1.23 -16.62
N GLU A 116 -4.33 2.55 -16.61
CA GLU A 116 -4.69 3.44 -17.73
C GLU A 116 -3.88 3.10 -18.99
N ASP A 117 -2.57 2.88 -18.86
CA ASP A 117 -1.70 2.46 -19.97
C ASP A 117 -2.14 1.10 -20.55
N VAL A 118 -2.45 0.13 -19.68
CA VAL A 118 -2.96 -1.20 -20.10
C VAL A 118 -4.30 -1.07 -20.82
N GLN A 119 -5.19 -0.19 -20.35
CA GLN A 119 -6.47 0.05 -21.02
C GLN A 119 -6.29 0.73 -22.38
N ALA A 120 -5.38 1.70 -22.49
CA ALA A 120 -5.06 2.35 -23.75
C ALA A 120 -4.51 1.34 -24.78
N LEU A 121 -3.62 0.43 -24.35
CA LEU A 121 -3.13 -0.68 -25.17
C LEU A 121 -4.27 -1.61 -25.62
N HIS A 122 -5.20 -1.94 -24.72
CA HIS A 122 -6.33 -2.83 -25.04
C HIS A 122 -7.34 -2.20 -26.00
N ARG A 123 -7.59 -0.88 -25.89
CA ARG A 123 -8.46 -0.13 -26.82
C ARG A 123 -7.86 0.04 -28.21
N GLY A 124 -6.55 -0.19 -28.36
CA GLY A 124 -5.84 0.00 -29.61
C GLY A 124 -5.35 1.42 -29.85
N ASP A 125 -5.31 2.27 -28.82
CA ASP A 125 -4.89 3.68 -28.90
C ASP A 125 -3.44 3.83 -29.43
N TRP A 126 -2.67 2.73 -29.37
CA TRP A 126 -1.26 2.66 -29.77
C TRP A 126 -1.01 1.88 -31.08
N ASN A 127 -2.04 1.39 -31.77
CA ASN A 127 -1.88 0.51 -32.94
C ASN A 127 -1.18 1.19 -34.13
N ASP A 128 -1.38 2.49 -34.30
CA ASP A 128 -0.80 3.27 -35.41
C ASP A 128 0.47 4.03 -35.02
N GLN A 129 0.98 3.80 -33.80
CA GLN A 129 2.16 4.49 -33.29
C GLN A 129 3.45 3.87 -33.85
N ASN A 130 4.48 4.70 -34.01
CA ASN A 130 5.77 4.21 -34.48
C ASN A 130 6.50 3.42 -33.38
N ALA A 131 7.52 2.65 -33.78
CA ALA A 131 8.28 1.80 -32.87
C ALA A 131 8.94 2.56 -31.71
N ALA A 132 9.39 3.79 -31.94
CA ALA A 132 10.01 4.62 -30.90
C ALA A 132 8.99 5.05 -29.82
N ALA A 133 7.77 5.38 -30.21
CA ALA A 133 6.69 5.72 -29.29
C ALA A 133 6.28 4.50 -28.44
N ILE A 134 6.11 3.32 -29.07
CA ILE A 134 5.79 2.08 -28.37
C ILE A 134 6.91 1.68 -27.39
N ARG A 135 8.16 1.83 -27.81
CA ARG A 135 9.32 1.60 -26.95
C ARG A 135 9.30 2.50 -25.71
N ASN A 136 9.06 3.79 -25.90
CA ASN A 136 9.03 4.75 -24.80
C ASN A 136 7.89 4.46 -23.82
N LEU A 137 6.73 4.04 -24.31
CA LEU A 137 5.64 3.56 -23.47
C LEU A 137 6.10 2.39 -22.59
N TYR A 138 6.70 1.34 -23.19
CA TYR A 138 7.15 0.17 -22.43
C TYR A 138 8.24 0.51 -21.41
N VAL A 139 9.19 1.38 -21.76
CA VAL A 139 10.18 1.90 -20.81
C VAL A 139 9.52 2.63 -19.64
N GLY A 140 8.51 3.46 -19.93
CA GLY A 140 7.71 4.14 -18.90
C GLY A 140 7.00 3.16 -17.97
N MET A 141 6.35 2.14 -18.53
CA MET A 141 5.68 1.09 -17.74
C MET A 141 6.67 0.30 -16.87
N ILE A 142 7.87 -0.03 -17.37
CA ILE A 142 8.93 -0.69 -16.59
C ILE A 142 9.35 0.19 -15.40
N ALA A 143 9.51 1.50 -15.63
CA ALA A 143 9.88 2.44 -14.57
C ALA A 143 8.78 2.52 -13.49
N LEU A 144 7.51 2.57 -13.89
CA LEU A 144 6.38 2.56 -12.95
C LEU A 144 6.28 1.26 -12.15
N LEU A 145 6.49 0.10 -12.78
CA LEU A 145 6.53 -1.19 -12.08
C LEU A 145 7.67 -1.25 -11.06
N THR A 146 8.84 -0.72 -11.40
CA THR A 146 9.99 -0.62 -10.48
C THR A 146 9.69 0.32 -9.31
N GLU A 147 9.08 1.48 -9.60
CA GLU A 147 8.64 2.42 -8.57
C GLU A 147 7.61 1.79 -7.61
N LEU A 148 6.69 0.98 -8.13
CA LEU A 148 5.69 0.25 -7.35
C LEU A 148 6.37 -0.62 -6.28
N GLY A 149 7.39 -1.39 -6.67
CA GLY A 149 8.25 -2.18 -5.78
C GLY A 149 8.88 -1.33 -4.69
N SER A 150 9.56 -0.25 -5.07
CA SER A 150 10.24 0.64 -4.12
C SER A 150 9.29 1.31 -3.13
N ILE A 151 8.10 1.76 -3.57
CA ILE A 151 7.10 2.35 -2.67
C ILE A 151 6.62 1.29 -1.67
N TYR A 152 6.37 0.06 -2.13
CA TYR A 152 5.91 -1.02 -1.25
C TYR A 152 6.93 -1.33 -0.14
N GLU A 153 8.21 -1.48 -0.47
CA GLU A 153 9.27 -1.71 0.53
C GLU A 153 9.32 -0.58 1.59
N ARG A 154 9.13 0.67 1.16
CA ARG A 154 9.06 1.82 2.06
C ARG A 154 7.82 1.78 2.95
N VAL A 155 6.67 1.35 2.42
CA VAL A 155 5.44 1.14 3.21
C VAL A 155 5.68 0.06 4.27
N GLU A 156 6.29 -1.07 3.91
CA GLU A 156 6.62 -2.12 4.86
C GLU A 156 7.54 -1.62 5.98
N GLY A 157 8.59 -0.89 5.63
CA GLY A 157 9.51 -0.30 6.60
C GLY A 157 8.83 0.67 7.58
N GLU A 158 7.91 1.51 7.10
CA GLU A 158 7.13 2.42 7.94
C GLU A 158 6.14 1.67 8.84
N ILE A 159 5.50 0.59 8.33
CA ILE A 159 4.61 -0.25 9.13
C ILE A 159 5.38 -0.97 10.24
N ASP A 160 6.54 -1.51 9.92
CA ASP A 160 7.39 -2.20 10.88
C ASP A 160 7.90 -1.25 11.96
N ARG A 161 8.25 -0.02 11.59
CA ARG A 161 8.69 1.03 12.53
C ARG A 161 7.58 1.47 13.48
N HIS A 162 6.36 1.68 12.98
CA HIS A 162 5.31 2.37 13.74
C HIS A 162 4.24 1.44 14.34
N TYR A 163 4.09 0.22 13.83
CA TYR A 163 2.94 -0.64 14.14
C TYR A 163 3.29 -2.08 14.55
N ARG A 164 4.48 -2.58 14.19
CA ARG A 164 4.94 -3.87 14.74
C ARG A 164 5.49 -3.66 16.15
N ALA A 165 5.10 -4.54 17.06
CA ALA A 165 5.57 -4.48 18.44
C ALA A 165 7.10 -4.71 18.47
N PRO A 166 7.83 -3.98 19.33
CA PRO A 166 9.24 -4.28 19.60
C PRO A 166 9.39 -5.75 20.01
N ALA A 167 10.47 -6.41 19.58
CA ALA A 167 10.73 -7.83 19.87
C ALA A 167 10.57 -8.17 21.36
N ILE A 168 11.01 -7.26 22.23
CA ILE A 168 10.94 -7.34 23.70
C ILE A 168 9.51 -7.60 24.21
N TRP A 169 8.49 -7.00 23.58
CA TRP A 169 7.09 -7.21 23.98
C TRP A 169 6.51 -8.52 23.43
N ARG A 170 7.01 -9.02 22.28
CA ARG A 170 6.60 -10.33 21.75
C ARG A 170 7.11 -11.46 22.65
N ASP A 171 8.36 -11.35 23.09
CA ASP A 171 9.00 -12.33 23.97
C ASP A 171 8.38 -12.29 25.38
N TRP A 172 8.07 -11.09 25.89
CA TRP A 172 7.34 -10.93 27.15
C TRP A 172 5.92 -11.53 27.06
N ILE A 173 5.12 -11.23 26.02
CA ILE A 173 3.78 -11.82 25.85
C ILE A 173 3.83 -13.34 25.63
N ALA A 174 4.85 -13.84 24.92
CA ALA A 174 5.06 -15.28 24.75
C ALA A 174 5.36 -15.97 26.09
N SER A 175 6.10 -15.32 27.00
CA SER A 175 6.37 -15.83 28.34
C SER A 175 5.12 -16.02 29.23
N PHE A 176 4.02 -15.32 28.94
CA PHE A 176 2.74 -15.45 29.66
C PHE A 176 1.77 -16.46 29.02
N ARG A 177 2.02 -16.92 27.79
CA ARG A 177 1.20 -17.92 27.10
C ARG A 177 1.58 -19.38 27.41
N TYR A 178 2.71 -19.59 28.10
CA TYR A 178 3.23 -20.89 28.51
C TYR A 178 3.23 -21.11 30.03
N LYS A 179 2.39 -20.37 30.77
CA LYS A 179 2.02 -20.67 32.16
C LYS A 179 0.53 -20.96 32.23
#